data_AF-A0A1F3SNT6-F1
#
_entry.id   AF-A0A1F3SNT6-F1
#
_cell.length_a   1.000
_cell.length_b   1.000
_cell.length_c   1.000
_cell.angle_alpha   90.00
_cell.angle_beta   90.00
_cell.angle_gamma   90.00
#
_symmetry.space_group_name_H-M   'P 1'
#
loop_
_entity.id
_entity.type
_entity.pdbx_description
1 polymer ?
#
loop_
_entity_poly.entity_id
_entity_poly.type
_entity_poly.pdbx_seq_one_letter_code
_entity_poly.pdbx_strand_id
1 'polypeptide(L)'
;MGKFNIDSLTPIKVKKGKTLFKNDSVEFFSDSKAVAEALSQAILDGDKEAFHEIIAGYLSVINKEELARRSKVPIATIRRMAAGANFNIDNMLKVTSAISKELAA
;
A
#
# COMPACT_ATOMS: atom_id res chain seq x y z
N MET A 1 0.66 12.73 23.13
CA MET A 1 -0.26 12.86 21.97
C MET A 1 -1.69 12.71 22.48
N GLY A 2 -2.53 13.71 22.29
CA GLY A 2 -3.94 13.65 22.75
C GLY A 2 -4.71 12.60 21.95
N LYS A 3 -5.53 11.80 22.63
CA LYS A 3 -6.41 10.80 21.99
C LYS A 3 -7.34 11.52 21.01
N PHE A 4 -7.13 11.31 19.73
CA PHE A 4 -8.04 11.78 18.68
C PHE A 4 -9.41 11.12 18.91
N ASN A 5 -10.46 11.94 19.04
CA ASN A 5 -11.83 11.48 19.23
C ASN A 5 -12.67 11.91 18.02
N ILE A 6 -13.13 10.95 17.23
CA ILE A 6 -13.91 11.21 16.02
C ILE A 6 -15.26 11.87 16.35
N ASP A 7 -15.81 11.62 17.53
CA ASP A 7 -17.08 12.18 18.00
C ASP A 7 -16.99 13.66 18.37
N SER A 8 -15.75 14.20 18.45
CA SER A 8 -15.51 15.63 18.69
C SER A 8 -15.56 16.47 17.40
N LEU A 9 -15.63 15.83 16.23
CA LEU A 9 -15.68 16.51 14.94
C LEU A 9 -17.11 16.96 14.63
N THR A 10 -17.31 18.28 14.49
CA THR A 10 -18.59 18.81 14.00
C THR A 10 -18.77 18.50 12.52
N PRO A 11 -19.84 17.80 12.10
CA PRO A 11 -20.08 17.50 10.70
C PRO A 11 -20.34 18.79 9.92
N ILE A 12 -19.49 19.10 8.94
CA ILE A 12 -19.68 20.24 8.05
C ILE A 12 -20.53 19.79 6.87
N LYS A 13 -21.75 20.35 6.75
CA LYS A 13 -22.57 20.13 5.54
C LYS A 13 -21.88 20.77 4.34
N VAL A 14 -21.52 19.95 3.36
CA VAL A 14 -21.06 20.42 2.05
C VAL A 14 -22.20 21.17 1.34
N LYS A 15 -21.85 22.28 0.67
CA LYS A 15 -22.81 23.06 -0.13
C LYS A 15 -23.39 22.19 -1.25
N LYS A 16 -24.69 22.30 -1.48
CA LYS A 16 -25.42 21.58 -2.53
C LYS A 16 -24.76 21.84 -3.90
N GLY A 17 -24.42 20.78 -4.63
CA GLY A 17 -23.77 20.87 -5.94
C GLY A 17 -22.23 20.79 -5.93
N LYS A 18 -21.59 20.64 -4.77
CA LYS A 18 -20.17 20.26 -4.72
C LYS A 18 -20.02 18.79 -5.11
N THR A 19 -19.21 18.54 -6.14
CA THR A 19 -18.78 17.20 -6.52
C THR A 19 -17.99 16.60 -5.37
N LEU A 20 -18.49 15.50 -4.80
CA LEU A 20 -17.72 14.67 -3.89
C LEU A 20 -16.76 13.86 -4.76
N PHE A 21 -15.46 14.02 -4.53
CA PHE A 21 -14.49 13.12 -5.15
C PHE A 21 -14.63 11.78 -4.45
N LYS A 22 -14.96 10.75 -5.22
CA LYS A 22 -14.91 9.37 -4.72
C LYS A 22 -13.41 9.07 -4.54
N ASN A 23 -12.95 9.05 -3.29
CA ASN A 23 -11.62 8.53 -2.99
C ASN A 23 -11.70 6.99 -3.06
N ASP A 24 -11.73 6.45 -4.29
CA ASP A 24 -11.78 5.02 -4.49
C ASP A 24 -10.36 4.46 -4.30
N SER A 25 -10.15 3.78 -3.17
CA SER A 25 -8.84 3.22 -2.82
C SER A 25 -8.31 2.27 -3.91
N VAL A 26 -9.20 1.69 -4.71
CA VAL A 26 -8.87 0.81 -5.83
C VAL A 26 -8.10 1.55 -6.93
N GLU A 27 -8.44 2.82 -7.22
CA GLU A 27 -7.73 3.61 -8.21
C GLU A 27 -6.28 3.89 -7.78
N PHE A 28 -6.08 4.18 -6.48
CA PHE A 28 -4.73 4.37 -5.93
C PHE A 28 -3.89 3.09 -6.02
N PHE A 29 -4.44 1.94 -5.63
CA PHE A 29 -3.70 0.67 -5.69
C PHE A 29 -3.50 0.15 -7.12
N SER A 30 -4.23 0.68 -8.10
CA SER A 30 -4.02 0.38 -9.53
C SER A 30 -2.84 1.16 -10.11
N ASP A 31 -2.43 2.27 -9.47
CA ASP A 31 -1.24 3.02 -9.84
C ASP A 31 0.01 2.42 -9.18
N SER A 32 0.66 1.47 -9.89
CA SER A 32 1.90 0.83 -9.43
C SER A 32 3.02 1.84 -9.11
N LYS A 33 3.00 3.06 -9.69
CA LYS A 33 3.99 4.11 -9.37
C LYS A 33 3.75 4.69 -7.99
N ALA A 34 2.52 5.13 -7.74
CA ALA A 34 2.14 5.70 -6.45
C ALA A 34 2.36 4.69 -5.32
N VAL A 35 2.05 3.41 -5.57
CA VAL A 35 2.28 2.33 -4.61
C VAL A 35 3.77 2.07 -4.39
N ALA A 36 4.59 2.04 -5.44
CA ALA A 36 6.04 1.85 -5.30
C ALA A 36 6.71 2.99 -4.51
N GLU A 37 6.29 4.24 -4.74
CA GLU A 37 6.76 5.42 -4.00
C GLU A 37 6.35 5.33 -2.53
N ALA A 38 5.09 4.99 -2.24
CA ALA A 38 4.59 4.83 -0.88
C ALA A 38 5.33 3.70 -0.11
N LEU A 39 5.55 2.55 -0.77
CA LEU A 39 6.33 1.46 -0.19
C LEU A 39 7.79 1.84 0.05
N SER A 40 8.39 2.62 -0.86
CA SER A 40 9.77 3.10 -0.69
C SER A 40 9.89 4.06 0.48
N GLN A 41 8.92 4.96 0.63
CA GLN A 41 8.86 5.90 1.73
C GLN A 41 8.69 5.17 3.08
N ALA A 42 7.79 4.18 3.15
CA ALA A 42 7.61 3.36 4.34
C ALA A 42 8.89 2.62 4.76
N ILE A 43 9.68 2.13 3.79
CA ILE A 43 11.00 1.51 4.07
C ILE A 43 11.98 2.55 4.62
N LEU A 44 12.04 3.74 4.03
CA LEU A 44 12.97 4.81 4.45
C LEU A 44 12.66 5.34 5.85
N ASP A 45 11.37 5.49 6.16
CA ASP A 45 10.89 5.95 7.46
C ASP A 45 11.00 4.83 8.53
N GLY A 46 11.33 3.60 8.12
CA GLY A 46 11.38 2.43 8.99
C GLY A 46 10.01 2.00 9.51
N ASP A 47 8.93 2.53 8.92
CA ASP A 47 7.56 2.24 9.29
C ASP A 47 7.09 0.92 8.65
N LYS A 48 7.28 -0.15 9.42
CA LYS A 48 6.87 -1.48 9.01
C LYS A 48 5.35 -1.61 8.90
N GLU A 49 4.60 -0.98 9.81
CA GLU A 49 3.14 -1.06 9.84
C GLU A 49 2.55 -0.45 8.57
N ALA A 50 3.01 0.75 8.19
CA ALA A 50 2.62 1.38 6.95
C ALA A 50 2.93 0.50 5.72
N PHE A 51 4.12 -0.12 5.68
CA PHE A 51 4.46 -1.03 4.59
C PHE A 51 3.49 -2.21 4.50
N HIS A 52 3.15 -2.83 5.65
CA HIS A 52 2.23 -3.97 5.70
C HIS A 52 0.86 -3.60 5.13
N GLU A 53 0.32 -2.45 5.54
CA GLU A 53 -0.98 -1.97 5.10
C GLU A 53 -1.01 -1.69 3.59
N ILE A 54 0.02 -1.01 3.09
CA ILE A 54 0.12 -0.67 1.66
C ILE A 54 0.23 -1.94 0.83
N ILE A 55 1.08 -2.89 1.23
CA ILE A 55 1.25 -4.14 0.47
C ILE A 55 -0.01 -5.00 0.54
N ALA A 56 -0.70 -5.05 1.68
CA ALA A 56 -1.95 -5.79 1.82
C ALA A 56 -3.04 -5.24 0.90
N GLY A 57 -3.17 -3.90 0.82
CA GLY A 57 -4.07 -3.23 -0.11
C GLY A 57 -3.71 -3.51 -1.57
N TYR A 58 -2.43 -3.43 -1.94
CA TYR A 58 -1.97 -3.70 -3.29
C TYR A 58 -2.22 -5.15 -3.73
N LEU A 59 -1.98 -6.13 -2.85
CA LEU A 59 -2.28 -7.55 -3.15
C LEU A 59 -3.76 -7.85 -3.35
N SER A 60 -4.67 -6.94 -2.98
CA SER A 60 -6.11 -7.12 -3.23
C SER A 60 -6.51 -6.83 -4.68
N VAL A 61 -5.72 -6.00 -5.38
CA VAL A 61 -6.02 -5.56 -6.76
C VAL A 61 -5.12 -6.22 -7.82
N ILE A 62 -3.97 -6.79 -7.45
CA ILE A 62 -3.03 -7.41 -8.39
C ILE A 62 -2.99 -8.94 -8.33
N ASN A 63 -2.44 -9.55 -9.40
CA ASN A 63 -2.17 -10.97 -9.43
C ASN A 63 -0.92 -11.35 -8.59
N LYS A 64 -1.17 -12.05 -7.48
CA LYS A 64 -0.16 -12.47 -6.49
C LYS A 64 0.89 -13.43 -7.05
N GLU A 65 0.53 -14.27 -8.02
CA GLU A 65 1.44 -15.23 -8.63
C GLU A 65 2.44 -14.52 -9.55
N GLU A 66 1.95 -13.52 -10.28
CA GLU A 66 2.79 -12.71 -11.16
C GLU A 66 3.80 -11.89 -10.36
N LEU A 67 3.35 -11.28 -9.26
CA LEU A 67 4.27 -10.55 -8.37
C LEU A 67 5.33 -11.48 -7.75
N ALA A 68 4.95 -12.69 -7.33
CA ALA A 68 5.90 -13.67 -6.80
C ALA A 68 6.97 -14.06 -7.82
N ARG A 69 6.56 -14.27 -9.08
CA ARG A 69 7.47 -14.58 -10.19
C ARG A 69 8.45 -13.44 -10.46
N ARG A 70 7.97 -12.20 -10.51
CA ARG A 70 8.80 -11.00 -10.80
C ARG A 70 9.75 -10.65 -9.67
N SER A 71 9.26 -10.67 -8.43
CA SER A 71 10.05 -10.34 -7.24
C SER A 71 11.03 -11.45 -6.84
N LYS A 72 10.88 -12.67 -7.39
CA LYS A 72 11.60 -13.88 -6.95
C LYS A 72 11.42 -14.17 -5.46
N VAL A 73 10.34 -13.67 -4.86
CA VAL A 73 9.97 -13.92 -3.46
C VAL A 73 8.83 -14.95 -3.45
N PRO A 74 8.92 -16.01 -2.64
CA PRO A 74 7.85 -17.00 -2.55
C PRO A 74 6.51 -16.37 -2.20
N ILE A 75 5.43 -16.81 -2.84
CA ILE A 75 4.08 -16.27 -2.61
C ILE A 75 3.65 -16.38 -1.14
N ALA A 76 4.06 -17.45 -0.45
CA ALA A 76 3.82 -17.62 0.98
C ALA A 76 4.50 -16.53 1.81
N THR A 77 5.70 -16.10 1.42
CA THR A 77 6.40 -14.98 2.05
C THR A 77 5.64 -13.69 1.79
N ILE A 78 5.25 -13.40 0.55
CA ILE A 78 4.46 -12.19 0.21
C ILE A 78 3.15 -12.12 1.02
N ARG A 79 2.44 -13.23 1.16
CA ARG A 79 1.22 -13.30 1.98
C ARG A 79 1.49 -13.06 3.46
N ARG A 80 2.59 -13.60 4.00
CA ARG A 80 3.01 -13.32 5.38
C ARG A 80 3.40 -11.86 5.58
N MET A 81 4.04 -11.25 4.59
CA MET A 81 4.36 -9.81 4.60
C MET A 81 3.10 -8.97 4.66
N ALA A 82 2.05 -9.30 3.90
CA ALA A 82 0.77 -8.61 4.00
C ALA A 82 0.02 -8.89 5.31
N ALA A 83 0.25 -10.02 5.95
CA ALA A 83 -0.39 -10.40 7.21
C ALA A 83 0.29 -9.79 8.47
N GLY A 84 1.27 -8.90 8.31
CA GLY A 84 1.96 -8.26 9.44
C GLY A 84 3.07 -9.10 10.08
N ALA A 85 3.49 -10.21 9.45
CA ALA A 85 4.62 -10.99 9.98
C ALA A 85 5.93 -10.22 9.79
N ASN A 86 6.89 -10.34 10.71
CA ASN A 86 8.19 -9.65 10.57
C ASN A 86 8.98 -10.23 9.38
N PHE A 87 9.43 -9.39 8.45
CA PHE A 87 10.23 -9.80 7.29
C PHE A 87 11.49 -8.95 7.10
N ASN A 88 12.43 -9.51 6.34
CA ASN A 88 13.71 -8.88 6.06
C ASN A 88 13.55 -7.69 5.09
N ILE A 89 14.31 -6.63 5.32
CA ILE A 89 14.50 -5.45 4.46
C ILE A 89 14.72 -5.86 2.99
N ASP A 90 15.56 -6.88 2.76
CA ASP A 90 15.85 -7.41 1.41
C ASP A 90 14.60 -7.89 0.67
N ASN A 91 13.67 -8.56 1.36
CA ASN A 91 12.42 -9.00 0.75
C ASN A 91 11.48 -7.82 0.45
N MET A 92 11.48 -6.78 1.30
CA MET A 92 10.72 -5.55 1.04
C MET A 92 11.21 -4.91 -0.25
N LEU A 93 12.52 -4.72 -0.35
CA LEU A 93 13.17 -4.07 -1.50
C LEU A 93 12.93 -4.83 -2.81
N LYS A 94 12.98 -6.17 -2.77
CA LYS A 94 12.70 -7.01 -3.94
C LYS A 94 11.25 -6.86 -4.43
N VAL A 95 10.30 -6.83 -3.51
CA VAL A 95 8.88 -6.63 -3.85
C VAL A 95 8.65 -5.21 -4.38
N THR A 96 9.12 -4.18 -3.67
CA THR A 96 9.00 -2.79 -4.11
C THR A 96 9.66 -2.56 -5.47
N SER A 97 10.84 -3.15 -5.72
CA SER A 97 11.52 -3.08 -7.02
C SER A 97 10.73 -3.79 -8.12
N ALA A 98 10.10 -4.92 -7.84
CA ALA A 98 9.27 -5.62 -8.82
C ALA A 98 8.02 -4.83 -9.20
N ILE A 99 7.42 -4.11 -8.25
CA ILE A 99 6.29 -3.20 -8.46
C ILE A 99 6.74 -1.98 -9.27
N SER A 100 7.86 -1.38 -8.90
CA SER A 100 8.44 -0.24 -9.61
C SER A 100 8.85 -0.57 -11.06
N LYS A 101 9.34 -1.78 -11.33
CA LYS A 101 9.71 -2.20 -12.70
C LYS A 101 8.54 -2.34 -13.66
N GLU A 102 7.31 -2.41 -13.16
CA GLU A 102 6.11 -2.34 -13.99
C GLU A 102 5.97 -0.98 -14.71
N LEU A 103 6.71 0.06 -14.27
CA LEU A 103 6.83 1.33 -14.99
C LEU A 103 7.71 1.30 -16.24
N ALA A 104 8.60 0.32 -16.37
CA ALA A 104 9.64 0.31 -17.40
C ALA A 104 9.31 -0.57 -18.61
N ALA A 105 8.11 -1.17 -18.63
CA ALA A 105 7.64 -2.09 -19.66
C ALA A 105 6.48 -1.49 -20.47
#